data_AF-A0A966J2T8-F1
#
_entry.id   AF-A0A966J2T8-F1
#
_cell.length_a   1.000
_cell.length_b   1.000
_cell.length_c   1.000
_cell.angle_alpha   90.00
_cell.angle_beta   90.00
_cell.angle_gamma   90.00
#
_symmetry.space_group_name_H-M   'P 1'
#
loop_
_entity.id
_entity.type
_entity.pdbx_description
1 polymer ?
#
loop_
_entity_poly.entity_id
_entity_poly.type
_entity_poly.pdbx_seq_one_letter_code
_entity_poly.pdbx_strand_id
1 'polypeptide(L)' 'MSALHQETVLSVHHWTDRLFSFTTTRDMGLRFSNGHFTMIGLTVNNKPLLRAYSIVSPNYEEHLEFLSIKVPDGPGPS' A
#
# COMPACT_ATOMS: atom_id res chain seq x y z
N MET A 1 -11.53 -13.06 -10.90
CA MET A 1 -10.47 -12.04 -10.91
C MET A 1 -10.52 -11.35 -9.57
N SER A 2 -9.41 -11.31 -8.81
CA SER A 2 -9.38 -10.54 -7.56
C SER A 2 -9.58 -9.08 -7.92
N ALA A 3 -10.67 -8.48 -7.44
CA ALA A 3 -10.95 -7.07 -7.71
C ALA A 3 -9.85 -6.24 -7.03
N LEU A 4 -9.07 -5.51 -7.82
CA LEU A 4 -8.18 -4.48 -7.27
C LEU A 4 -9.07 -3.26 -6.99
N HIS A 5 -9.09 -2.82 -5.73
CA HIS A 5 -9.73 -1.57 -5.35
C HIS A 5 -8.76 -0.43 -5.63
N GLN A 6 -9.24 0.61 -6.30
CA GLN A 6 -8.45 1.80 -6.55
C GLN A 6 -8.59 2.73 -5.34
N GLU A 7 -7.50 2.89 -4.60
CA GLU A 7 -7.44 3.78 -3.43
C GLU A 7 -6.58 5.00 -3.75
N THR A 8 -6.85 6.11 -3.06
CA THR A 8 -6.13 7.37 -3.21
C THR A 8 -5.12 7.53 -2.07
N VAL A 9 -3.88 7.89 -2.40
CA VAL A 9 -2.86 8.22 -1.39
C VAL A 9 -3.26 9.53 -0.70
N LEU A 10 -3.35 9.49 0.63
CA LEU A 10 -3.73 10.63 1.47
C LEU A 10 -2.51 11.35 2.03
N SER A 11 -1.50 10.59 2.47
CA SER A 11 -0.25 11.15 2.98
C SER A 11 0.93 10.24 2.68
N VAL A 12 2.12 10.85 2.63
CA VAL A 12 3.40 10.14 2.50
C VAL A 12 4.36 10.73 3.53
N HIS A 13 4.99 9.85 4.30
CA HIS A 13 5.98 10.22 5.30
C HIS A 13 7.30 9.50 5.02
N HIS A 14 8.38 10.25 4.80
CA HIS A 14 9.71 9.71 4.62
C HIS A 14 10.44 9.67 5.97
N TRP A 15 10.67 8.47 6.49
CA TRP A 15 11.46 8.26 7.70
C TRP A 15 12.95 8.38 7.40
N THR A 16 13.38 7.84 6.26
CA THR A 16 14.76 7.93 5.73
C THR A 16 14.72 7.89 4.20
N ASP A 17 15.89 8.03 3.55
CA ASP A 17 16.03 7.87 2.09
C ASP A 17 15.57 6.50 1.57
N ARG A 18 15.53 5.49 2.45
CA ARG A 18 15.17 4.11 2.11
C ARG A 18 13.88 3.63 2.75
N LEU A 19 13.23 4.43 3.61
CA LEU A 19 12.07 3.98 4.36
C LEU A 19 11.01 5.08 4.36
N PHE A 20 9.79 4.73 3.96
CA PHE A 20 8.67 5.64 3.96
C PHE A 20 7.38 4.90 4.31
N SER A 21 6.46 5.58 4.99
CA SER A 21 5.08 5.14 5.11
C SER A 21 4.17 5.99 4.24
N PHE A 22 3.05 5.43 3.83
CA PHE A 22 2.01 6.17 3.14
C PHE A 22 0.65 5.66 3.59
N THR A 23 -0.31 6.57 3.63
CA THR A 23 -1.69 6.25 3.94
C THR A 23 -2.55 6.35 2.69
N THR A 24 -3.58 5.52 2.60
CA THR A 24 -4.56 5.57 1.52
C THR A 24 -5.98 5.62 2.06
N THR A 25 -6.92 5.99 1.20
CA THR A 25 -8.33 5.69 1.42
C THR A 25 -8.52 4.18 1.63
N ARG A 26 -9.66 3.83 2.25
CA ARG A 26 -10.04 2.46 2.52
C ARG A 26 -11.46 2.22 2.05
N ASP A 27 -11.66 1.23 1.19
CA ASP A 27 -12.97 0.67 0.93
C ASP A 27 -13.56 0.06 2.22
N MET A 28 -14.75 0.51 2.63
CA MET A 28 -15.44 0.00 3.83
C MET A 28 -15.78 -1.50 3.74
N GLY A 29 -15.81 -2.07 2.53
CA GLY A 29 -15.95 -3.50 2.28
C GLY A 29 -14.69 -4.30 2.56
N LEU A 30 -13.52 -3.66 2.66
CA LEU A 30 -12.25 -4.32 2.95
C LEU A 30 -12.16 -4.70 4.44
N ARG A 31 -12.32 -6.01 4.71
CA ARG A 31 -12.18 -6.60 6.04
C ARG A 31 -10.86 -7.37 6.13
N PHE A 32 -10.06 -7.08 7.16
CA PHE A 32 -8.81 -7.76 7.46
C PHE A 32 -8.60 -7.88 8.98
N SER A 33 -7.67 -8.74 9.39
CA SER A 33 -7.21 -8.83 10.77
C SER A 33 -5.85 -8.17 10.90
N ASN A 34 -5.57 -7.56 12.06
CA ASN A 34 -4.29 -6.90 12.31
C ASN A 34 -3.13 -7.88 12.09
N GLY A 35 -2.11 -7.46 11.33
CA GLY A 35 -0.98 -8.30 10.92
C GLY A 35 -1.13 -9.01 9.58
N HIS A 36 -2.26 -8.86 8.89
CA HIS A 36 -2.41 -9.33 7.51
C HIS A 36 -1.59 -8.51 6.51
N PHE A 37 -1.33 -9.12 5.35
CA PHE A 37 -0.78 -8.44 4.19
C PHE A 37 -1.81 -8.43 3.05
N THR A 38 -1.70 -7.45 2.16
CA THR A 38 -2.49 -7.34 0.94
C THR A 38 -1.59 -7.05 -0.26
N MET A 39 -2.12 -7.26 -1.47
CA MET A 39 -1.44 -6.90 -2.70
C MET A 39 -1.76 -5.44 -3.03
N ILE A 40 -0.73 -4.60 -3.07
CA ILE A 40 -0.81 -3.21 -3.53
C ILE A 40 0.01 -3.10 -4.80
N GLY A 41 -0.44 -2.27 -5.74
CA GLY A 41 0.36 -2.01 -6.90
C GLY A 41 -0.02 -0.75 -7.64
N LEU A 42 0.81 -0.43 -8.61
CA LEU A 42 0.58 0.67 -9.55
C LEU A 42 0.42 0.11 -10.95
N THR A 43 -0.37 0.79 -11.77
CA THR A 43 -0.43 0.51 -13.20
C THR A 43 0.75 1.19 -13.88
N VAL A 44 1.69 0.40 -14.40
CA VAL A 44 2.86 0.88 -15.16
C VAL A 44 2.79 0.28 -16.55
N ASN A 45 2.87 1.10 -17.60
CA ASN A 45 2.75 0.64 -18.99
C ASN A 45 1.52 -0.24 -19.25
N ASN A 46 0.36 0.14 -18.70
CA ASN A 46 -0.90 -0.61 -18.75
C ASN A 46 -0.85 -2.03 -18.15
N LYS A 47 0.15 -2.33 -17.31
CA LYS A 47 0.26 -3.60 -16.58
C LYS A 47 0.25 -3.34 -15.08
N PRO A 48 -0.52 -4.12 -14.29
CA PRO A 48 -0.52 -4.00 -12.85
C PRO A 48 0.79 -4.54 -12.27
N LEU A 49 1.56 -3.68 -11.61
CA LEU A 49 2.76 -4.04 -10.89
C LEU A 49 2.40 -4.20 -9.41
N LEU A 50 2.09 -5.44 -9.01
CA LEU A 50 1.65 -5.75 -7.66
C LEU A 50 2.82 -6.21 -6.78
N ARG A 51 2.76 -5.84 -5.50
CA ARG A 51 3.67 -6.28 -4.44
C ARG A 51 2.87 -6.55 -3.17
N ALA A 52 3.33 -7.52 -2.38
CA ALA A 52 2.75 -7.79 -1.07
C ALA A 52 3.23 -6.73 -0.08
N TYR A 53 2.29 -6.14 0.66
CA TYR A 53 2.54 -5.17 1.71
C TYR A 53 1.76 -5.55 2.96
N SER A 54 2.42 -5.48 4.11
CA SER A 54 1.76 -5.60 5.40
C SER A 54 0.91 -4.36 5.66
N ILE A 55 -0.32 -4.56 6.13
CA ILE A 55 -1.19 -3.47 6.58
C ILE A 55 -0.74 -3.10 8.00
N VAL A 56 -0.29 -1.86 8.17
CA VAL A 56 0.22 -1.33 9.45
C VAL A 56 -0.91 -0.76 10.28
N SER A 57 -1.93 -0.17 9.63
CA SER A 57 -3.07 0.37 10.35
C SER A 57 -3.95 -0.73 10.98
N PRO A 58 -4.55 -0.48 12.16
CA PRO A 58 -5.55 -1.36 12.72
C PRO A 58 -6.79 -1.48 11.82
N ASN A 59 -7.46 -2.64 11.88
CA ASN A 59 -8.63 -2.93 11.07
C ASN A 59 -9.89 -2.11 11.37
N TYR A 60 -9.89 -1.29 12.42
CA TYR A 60 -10.95 -0.34 12.75
C TYR A 60 -10.67 1.08 12.25
N GLU A 61 -9.50 1.33 11.66
CA GLU A 61 -9.11 2.67 11.20
C GLU A 61 -9.70 2.99 9.81
N GLU A 62 -10.05 4.25 9.58
CA GLU A 62 -10.72 4.68 8.34
C GLU A 62 -9.78 4.75 7.13
N HIS A 63 -8.47 4.61 7.35
CA HIS A 63 -7.45 4.63 6.32
C HIS A 63 -6.57 3.37 6.41
N LEU A 64 -5.91 3.04 5.31
CA LEU A 64 -4.90 2.01 5.28
C LEU A 64 -3.52 2.66 5.39
N GLU A 65 -2.70 2.18 6.31
CA GLU A 65 -1.29 2.58 6.38
C GLU A 65 -0.39 1.42 5.94
N PHE A 66 0.63 1.76 5.15
CA PHE A 66 1.64 0.84 4.66
C PHE A 66 3.03 1.37 4.92
N LEU A 67 3.94 0.49 5.31
CA LEU A 67 5.37 0.76 5.40
C LEU A 67 6.08 0.15 4.20
N SER A 68 6.88 0.96 3.52
CA SER A 68 7.61 0.55 2.32
C SER A 68 9.08 0.94 2.37
N ILE A 69 9.89 0.12 1.72
CA ILE A 69 11.33 0.32 1.57
C ILE A 69 11.59 0.79 0.14
N LYS A 70 12.32 1.91 -0.02
CA LYS A 70 12.86 2.31 -1.31
C LYS A 70 14.11 1.49 -1.60
N VAL A 71 14.03 0.65 -2.62
CA VAL A 71 15.16 -0.07 -3.17
C VAL A 71 15.65 0.71 -4.39
N PRO A 72 16.89 1.25 -4.39
CA PRO A 72 17.50 1.80 -5.60
C PRO A 72 17.47 0.74 -6.70
N ASP A 73 16.98 1.09 -7.88
CA ASP A 73 16.76 0.18 -9.03
C ASP A 73 15.73 -0.95 -8.80
N GLY A 74 14.91 -0.82 -7.76
CA GLY A 74 13.81 -1.74 -7.48
C GLY A 74 12.65 -1.58 -8.47
N PRO A 75 12.02 -2.67 -8.93
CA PRO A 75 10.84 -2.63 -9.81
C PRO A 75 9.56 -2.24 -9.06
N GLY A 76 9.62 -1.30 -8.10
CA GLY A 76 8.50 -0.86 -7.27
C GLY A 76 8.24 0.65 -7.42
N PRO A 77 7.19 1.20 -6.80
CA PRO A 77 6.98 2.64 -6.73
C PRO A 77 8.17 3.27 -6.00
N SER A 78 8.94 4.11 -6.68
CA SER A 78 10.03 4.90 -6.09
C SER A 78 9.53 6.30 -5.71
#